data_AF-A0A956KEM2-F1
#
_entry.id   AF-A0A956KEM2-F1
#
_cell.length_a   1.000
_cell.length_b   1.000
_cell.length_c   1.000
_cell.angle_alpha   90.00
_cell.angle_beta   90.00
_cell.angle_gamma   90.00
#
_symmetry.space_group_name_H-M   'P 1'
#
loop_
_entity.id
_entity.type
_entity.pdbx_description
1 polymer ?
#
loop_
_entity_poly.entity_id
_entity_poly.type
_entity_poly.pdbx_seq_one_letter_code
_entity_poly.pdbx_strand_id
1 'polypeptide(L)'
;MTDQDDAPTGAAATEDDDLGLPGPRRRRRSPLISGAVILLGGYLLVSMFSDFRYWMRDDAPVKLGEAADFVRSGGLQEDHVDEYVVLRGTPDVHSAARYQLGERTVRLLRITEGDGSLFAAVPRVEGRPSDQYEGVYEGRMRRLADTRMLPWIEQYYADIGLSRIVTASASALDAALQGDGSLTSEDGTNLRLTPDDELSLVISQPDVRLQLGRKSFPRRALAREAVAALGVPFYEPEEQDNAKFYQFWARLPADARPAAKQQLNTGIELAPEGSDGAAHAAYGAVVLPASATFVVKVQDLQRSGDALEFPRTPAMPPAGFDLQGDALVPRAGDRVRVPLADVRSVMVKRPITVDPNGYIINVDERPASHRSAPLLWLSALLVVLLNLLSLGYHWRTRRS
;
A
#
# COMPACT_ATOMS: atom_id res chain seq x y z
N MET A 1 -67.09 69.67 60.87
CA MET A 1 -68.40 69.90 60.21
C MET A 1 -68.09 69.96 58.73
N THR A 2 -68.54 68.96 57.95
CA THR A 2 -68.88 68.95 56.50
C THR A 2 -67.84 69.58 55.53
N ASP A 3 -67.34 68.99 54.44
CA ASP A 3 -67.88 68.12 53.38
C ASP A 3 -66.66 67.75 52.50
N GLN A 4 -66.51 66.51 51.99
CA GLN A 4 -67.03 65.96 50.73
C GLN A 4 -66.21 66.30 49.46
N ASP A 5 -65.57 65.23 48.96
CA ASP A 5 -65.23 64.78 47.60
C ASP A 5 -64.95 65.72 46.39
N ASP A 6 -63.84 65.34 45.74
CA ASP A 6 -63.56 65.18 44.29
C ASP A 6 -63.69 66.34 43.27
N ALA A 7 -62.50 66.64 42.69
CA ALA A 7 -62.12 66.87 41.27
C ALA A 7 -63.09 67.63 40.32
N PRO A 8 -62.61 68.52 39.41
CA PRO A 8 -61.96 68.02 38.17
C PRO A 8 -61.01 68.98 37.38
N THR A 9 -60.25 68.38 36.46
CA THR A 9 -59.83 68.83 35.10
C THR A 9 -59.25 70.22 34.85
N GLY A 10 -58.06 70.29 34.23
CA GLY A 10 -57.68 71.43 33.40
C GLY A 10 -56.19 71.60 33.09
N ALA A 11 -55.82 71.21 31.88
CA ALA A 11 -54.63 71.56 31.09
C ALA A 11 -53.72 72.72 31.57
N ALA A 12 -52.40 72.46 31.57
CA ALA A 12 -51.41 73.44 31.11
C ALA A 12 -50.13 72.71 30.69
N ALA A 13 -49.60 73.14 29.55
CA ALA A 13 -48.45 72.60 28.86
C ALA A 13 -47.11 72.92 29.57
N THR A 14 -46.16 72.01 29.44
CA THR A 14 -44.71 72.28 29.48
C THR A 14 -44.14 71.47 28.34
N GLU A 15 -44.06 72.07 27.15
CA GLU A 15 -42.81 72.66 26.63
C GLU A 15 -41.71 71.59 26.52
N ASP A 16 -41.62 71.08 25.30
CA ASP A 16 -40.47 70.40 24.72
C ASP A 16 -39.20 71.21 25.01
N ASP A 17 -38.32 70.68 25.85
CA ASP A 17 -36.94 71.14 25.92
C ASP A 17 -36.05 70.15 25.15
N ASP A 18 -35.78 70.61 23.93
CA ASP A 18 -35.14 69.98 22.80
C ASP A 18 -33.63 69.85 23.08
N LEU A 19 -33.22 68.81 23.82
CA LEU A 19 -31.82 68.38 23.87
C LEU A 19 -31.45 67.72 22.54
N GLY A 20 -31.13 68.56 21.56
CA GLY A 20 -30.62 68.21 20.23
C GLY A 20 -29.29 67.45 20.26
N LEU A 21 -29.31 66.21 20.76
CA LEU A 21 -28.28 65.22 20.50
C LEU A 21 -28.52 64.67 19.08
N PRO A 22 -27.62 64.90 18.10
CA PRO A 22 -27.73 64.23 16.82
C PRO A 22 -27.63 62.72 17.08
N GLY A 23 -28.75 62.01 16.93
CA GLY A 23 -28.78 60.55 17.00
C GLY A 23 -27.68 59.98 16.10
N PRO A 24 -27.01 58.88 16.50
CA PRO A 24 -25.84 58.38 15.79
C PRO A 24 -26.19 58.16 14.32
N ARG A 25 -25.61 58.99 13.43
CA ARG A 25 -25.69 58.82 11.98
C ARG A 25 -25.31 57.37 11.69
N ARG A 26 -26.29 56.53 11.31
CA ARG A 26 -26.05 55.15 10.89
C ARG A 26 -24.99 55.21 9.79
N ARG A 27 -23.74 54.89 10.11
CA ARG A 27 -22.64 54.86 9.15
C ARG A 27 -23.07 53.91 8.04
N ARG A 28 -23.43 54.45 6.86
CA ARG A 28 -23.78 53.64 5.69
C ARG A 28 -22.58 52.75 5.40
N ARG A 29 -22.76 51.43 5.51
CA ARG A 29 -21.71 50.45 5.21
C ARG A 29 -21.31 50.61 3.75
N SER A 30 -20.01 50.64 3.47
CA SER A 30 -19.51 50.78 2.10
C SER A 30 -19.95 49.58 1.25
N PRO A 31 -20.49 49.80 0.04
CA PRO A 31 -20.91 48.71 -0.85
C PRO A 31 -19.72 47.83 -1.27
N LEU A 32 -18.50 48.39 -1.35
CA LEU A 32 -17.28 47.63 -1.65
C LEU A 32 -16.94 46.62 -0.55
N ILE A 33 -17.05 47.05 0.71
CA ILE A 33 -16.84 46.17 1.87
C ILE A 33 -17.89 45.05 1.88
N SER A 34 -19.15 45.38 1.57
CA SER A 34 -20.23 44.39 1.50
C SER A 34 -19.94 43.35 0.41
N GLY A 35 -19.46 43.78 -0.77
CA GLY A 35 -19.04 42.88 -1.84
C GLY A 35 -17.89 41.95 -1.44
N ALA A 36 -16.85 42.48 -0.77
CA ALA A 36 -15.74 41.67 -0.29
C ALA A 36 -16.17 40.62 0.75
N VAL A 37 -17.07 41.00 1.68
CA VAL A 37 -17.63 40.07 2.68
C VAL A 37 -18.48 38.99 2.03
N ILE A 38 -19.26 39.31 0.99
CA ILE A 38 -20.04 38.31 0.24
C ILE A 38 -19.12 37.30 -0.44
N LEU A 39 -18.04 37.75 -1.09
CA LEU A 39 -17.09 36.85 -1.75
C LEU A 39 -16.40 35.92 -0.73
N LEU A 40 -15.90 36.47 0.37
CA LEU A 40 -15.27 35.69 1.43
C LEU A 40 -16.26 34.72 2.11
N GLY A 41 -17.46 35.22 2.44
CA GLY A 41 -18.50 34.40 3.06
C GLY A 41 -19.01 33.30 2.13
N GLY A 42 -19.15 33.58 0.83
CA GLY A 42 -19.46 32.58 -0.19
C GLY A 42 -18.39 31.50 -0.29
N TYR A 43 -17.11 31.88 -0.27
CA TYR A 43 -16.00 30.91 -0.22
C TYR A 43 -16.04 30.03 1.05
N LEU A 44 -16.33 30.61 2.22
CA LEU A 44 -16.49 29.84 3.46
C LEU A 44 -17.68 28.89 3.39
N LEU A 45 -18.82 29.34 2.85
CA LEU A 45 -20.00 28.49 2.68
C LEU A 45 -19.72 27.29 1.79
N VAL A 46 -18.98 27.48 0.69
CA VAL A 46 -18.60 26.40 -0.22
C VAL A 46 -17.61 25.45 0.46
N SER A 47 -16.57 25.97 1.11
CA SER A 47 -15.54 25.13 1.73
C SER A 47 -16.03 24.34 2.95
N MET A 48 -17.02 24.85 3.68
CA MET A 48 -17.62 24.18 4.84
C MET A 48 -18.83 23.31 4.48
N PHE A 49 -19.29 23.31 3.22
CA PHE A 49 -20.52 22.62 2.83
C PHE A 49 -20.41 21.10 2.99
N SER A 50 -19.25 20.50 2.74
CA SER A 50 -19.02 19.07 2.93
C SER A 50 -19.21 18.66 4.38
N ASP A 51 -18.67 19.43 5.33
CA ASP A 51 -18.82 19.18 6.76
C ASP A 51 -20.26 19.39 7.25
N PHE A 52 -20.95 20.40 6.70
CA PHE A 52 -22.38 20.60 6.97
C PHE A 52 -23.23 19.44 6.46
N ARG A 53 -23.00 19.00 5.21
CA ARG A 53 -23.68 17.85 4.60
C ARG A 53 -23.39 16.57 5.38
N TYR A 54 -22.13 16.37 5.77
CA TYR A 54 -21.72 15.21 6.56
C TYR A 54 -22.43 15.16 7.89
N TRP A 55 -22.53 16.28 8.60
CA TRP A 55 -23.26 16.37 9.87
C TRP A 55 -24.75 15.99 9.75
N MET A 56 -25.38 16.22 8.59
CA MET A 56 -26.79 15.84 8.36
C MET A 56 -26.99 14.34 8.06
N ARG A 57 -25.91 13.55 7.93
CA ARG A 57 -26.02 12.11 7.70
C ARG A 57 -26.40 11.36 8.99
N ASP A 58 -26.96 10.18 8.80
CA ASP A 58 -27.27 9.25 9.89
C ASP A 58 -25.99 8.77 10.58
N ASP A 59 -26.06 8.55 11.89
CA ASP A 59 -24.97 7.96 12.69
C ASP A 59 -24.88 6.43 12.50
N ALA A 60 -25.75 5.82 11.69
CA ALA A 60 -25.60 4.43 11.26
C ALA A 60 -24.58 4.31 10.11
N PRO A 61 -23.46 3.59 10.28
CA PRO A 61 -22.43 3.49 9.24
C PRO A 61 -22.88 2.60 8.08
N VAL A 62 -22.55 3.00 6.86
CA VAL A 62 -22.66 2.18 5.65
C VAL A 62 -21.63 1.06 5.74
N LYS A 63 -22.10 -0.19 5.69
CA LYS A 63 -21.23 -1.37 5.77
C LYS A 63 -20.68 -1.70 4.39
N LEU A 64 -19.40 -1.43 4.18
CA LEU A 64 -18.72 -1.73 2.92
C LEU A 64 -18.20 -3.18 2.84
N GLY A 65 -18.22 -3.91 3.96
CA GLY A 65 -17.78 -5.31 4.02
C GLY A 65 -16.26 -5.44 4.15
N GLU A 66 -15.69 -6.45 3.48
CA GLU A 66 -14.25 -6.72 3.45
C GLU A 66 -13.56 -5.92 2.33
N ALA A 67 -12.38 -5.37 2.61
CA ALA A 67 -11.62 -4.52 1.70
C ALA A 67 -11.26 -5.25 0.39
N ALA A 68 -10.95 -6.54 0.47
CA ALA A 68 -10.69 -7.36 -0.71
C ALA A 68 -11.89 -7.39 -1.66
N ASP A 69 -13.10 -7.56 -1.12
CA ASP A 69 -14.32 -7.64 -1.92
C ASP A 69 -14.72 -6.25 -2.43
N PHE A 70 -14.60 -5.22 -1.60
CA PHE A 70 -14.84 -3.82 -1.97
C PHE A 70 -13.96 -3.39 -3.16
N VAL A 71 -12.67 -3.72 -3.14
CA VAL A 71 -11.75 -3.40 -4.25
C VAL A 71 -12.10 -4.23 -5.48
N ARG A 72 -12.34 -5.54 -5.33
CA ARG A 72 -12.66 -6.46 -6.44
C ARG A 72 -13.97 -6.11 -7.14
N SER A 73 -14.98 -5.64 -6.40
CA SER A 73 -16.28 -5.24 -6.94
C SER A 73 -16.26 -3.86 -7.60
N GLY A 74 -15.12 -3.16 -7.60
CA GLY A 74 -15.01 -1.82 -8.17
C GLY A 74 -15.45 -0.70 -7.22
N GLY A 75 -15.55 -0.93 -5.91
CA GLY A 75 -15.95 0.08 -4.91
C GLY A 75 -15.04 1.32 -4.87
N LEU A 76 -13.78 1.22 -5.36
CA LEU A 76 -12.91 2.38 -5.56
C LEU A 76 -13.43 3.36 -6.63
N GLN A 77 -14.28 2.89 -7.55
CA GLN A 77 -14.89 3.69 -8.63
C GLN A 77 -16.24 4.29 -8.21
N GLU A 78 -16.86 3.77 -7.16
CA GLU A 78 -18.08 4.32 -6.57
C GLU A 78 -17.78 5.61 -5.80
N ASP A 79 -18.77 6.47 -5.61
CA ASP A 79 -18.62 7.74 -4.89
C ASP A 79 -19.03 7.59 -3.41
N HIS A 80 -18.07 7.21 -2.57
CA HIS A 80 -18.23 7.12 -1.12
C HIS A 80 -17.74 8.37 -0.38
N VAL A 81 -17.59 9.50 -1.08
CA VAL A 81 -17.00 10.71 -0.49
C VAL A 81 -17.90 11.33 0.59
N ASP A 82 -17.28 11.58 1.73
CA ASP A 82 -17.89 11.99 3.00
C ASP A 82 -18.93 11.00 3.55
N GLU A 83 -18.87 9.71 3.22
CA GLU A 83 -19.76 8.72 3.85
C GLU A 83 -19.27 8.32 5.23
N TYR A 84 -20.20 8.08 6.15
CA TYR A 84 -19.89 7.40 7.40
C TYR A 84 -19.93 5.91 7.12
N VAL A 85 -18.79 5.26 7.14
CA VAL A 85 -18.61 3.89 6.66
C VAL A 85 -17.98 3.00 7.72
N VAL A 86 -18.15 1.69 7.55
CA VAL A 86 -17.34 0.68 8.20
C VAL A 86 -16.78 -0.28 7.15
N LEU A 87 -15.47 -0.46 7.18
CA LEU A 87 -14.71 -1.33 6.28
C LEU A 87 -13.81 -2.26 7.11
N ARG A 88 -13.75 -3.53 6.73
CA ARG A 88 -12.82 -4.51 7.33
C ARG A 88 -11.65 -4.78 6.40
N GLY A 89 -10.44 -4.87 6.90
CA GLY A 89 -9.26 -5.15 6.09
C GLY A 89 -7.97 -5.25 6.89
N THR A 90 -6.91 -5.72 6.24
CA THR A 90 -5.65 -6.05 6.91
C THR A 90 -4.75 -4.81 7.02
N PRO A 91 -4.46 -4.32 8.24
CA PRO A 91 -3.54 -3.20 8.42
C PRO A 91 -2.11 -3.60 8.05
N ASP A 92 -1.47 -2.78 7.22
CA ASP A 92 -0.02 -2.82 7.07
C ASP A 92 0.65 -2.11 8.25
N VAL A 93 0.88 -2.87 9.32
CA VAL A 93 1.52 -2.37 10.53
C VAL A 93 3.01 -2.11 10.35
N HIS A 94 3.66 -2.75 9.37
CA HIS A 94 5.09 -2.59 9.12
C HIS A 94 5.40 -1.26 8.45
N SER A 95 4.51 -0.77 7.60
CA SER A 95 4.61 0.55 6.97
C SER A 95 3.79 1.64 7.67
N ALA A 96 3.38 1.42 8.93
CA ALA A 96 2.54 2.36 9.66
C ALA A 96 3.26 3.69 9.87
N ALA A 97 2.66 4.77 9.37
CA ALA A 97 3.24 6.10 9.38
C ALA A 97 2.62 6.98 10.47
N ARG A 98 3.34 8.02 10.91
CA ARG A 98 2.85 8.99 11.89
C ARG A 98 2.83 10.37 11.25
N TYR A 99 1.66 11.00 11.24
CA TYR A 99 1.46 12.34 10.71
C TYR A 99 0.98 13.28 11.80
N GLN A 100 1.57 14.48 11.86
CA GLN A 100 1.19 15.52 12.79
C GLN A 100 0.19 16.46 12.13
N LEU A 101 -1.07 16.38 12.51
CA LEU A 101 -2.15 17.25 12.06
C LEU A 101 -2.42 18.33 13.13
N GLY A 102 -1.65 19.41 13.08
CA GLY A 102 -1.68 20.47 14.09
C GLY A 102 -1.21 19.94 15.45
N GLU A 103 -2.06 20.00 16.48
CA GLU A 103 -1.76 19.46 17.81
C GLU A 103 -2.03 17.94 17.92
N ARG A 104 -2.68 17.34 16.93
CA ARG A 104 -3.05 15.92 16.95
C ARG A 104 -2.07 15.08 16.16
N THR A 105 -1.66 13.95 16.71
CA THR A 105 -0.93 12.92 15.95
C THR A 105 -1.93 11.89 15.45
N VAL A 106 -1.96 11.68 14.14
CA VAL A 106 -2.70 10.58 13.50
C VAL A 106 -1.71 9.52 13.05
N ARG A 107 -2.11 8.26 13.20
CA ARG A 107 -1.39 7.12 12.65
C ARG A 107 -2.05 6.75 11.33
N LEU A 108 -1.27 6.76 10.27
CA LEU A 108 -1.73 6.35 8.96
C LEU A 108 -1.38 4.87 8.75
N LEU A 109 -2.40 4.09 8.45
CA LEU A 109 -2.28 2.67 8.13
C LEU A 109 -2.72 2.47 6.68
N ARG A 110 -1.92 1.74 5.91
CA ARG A 110 -2.35 1.23 4.61
C ARG A 110 -3.20 -0.01 4.85
N ILE A 111 -4.29 -0.15 4.09
CA ILE A 111 -5.10 -1.38 4.08
C ILE A 111 -4.55 -2.23 2.93
N THR A 112 -4.00 -3.39 3.25
CA THR A 112 -3.15 -4.18 2.35
C THR A 112 -3.86 -4.52 1.03
N GLU A 113 -5.15 -4.83 1.11
CA GLU A 113 -6.00 -5.24 0.00
C GLU A 113 -6.23 -4.12 -1.04
N GLY A 114 -6.12 -2.86 -0.62
CA GLY A 114 -6.27 -1.71 -1.52
C GLY A 114 -4.96 -1.21 -2.13
N ASP A 115 -3.84 -1.90 -1.90
CA ASP A 115 -2.50 -1.45 -2.29
C ASP A 115 -2.23 0.00 -1.85
N GLY A 116 -2.04 0.92 -2.80
CA GLY A 116 -1.84 2.34 -2.54
C GLY A 116 -3.11 3.18 -2.61
N SER A 117 -4.30 2.54 -2.60
CA SER A 117 -5.60 3.19 -2.82
C SER A 117 -6.50 3.17 -1.59
N LEU A 118 -6.14 2.47 -0.51
CA LEU A 118 -6.93 2.44 0.73
C LEU A 118 -6.07 2.68 1.96
N PHE A 119 -6.48 3.66 2.77
CA PHE A 119 -5.81 4.01 4.01
C PHE A 119 -6.81 4.24 5.15
N ALA A 120 -6.32 4.13 6.38
CA ALA A 120 -7.01 4.53 7.59
C ALA A 120 -6.15 5.53 8.37
N ALA A 121 -6.71 6.69 8.69
CA ALA A 121 -6.14 7.65 9.62
C ALA A 121 -6.74 7.40 11.01
N VAL A 122 -5.97 6.73 11.86
CA VAL A 122 -6.36 6.38 13.23
C VAL A 122 -5.85 7.44 14.20
N PRO A 123 -6.73 8.15 14.92
CA PRO A 123 -6.30 9.11 15.93
C PRO A 123 -5.57 8.38 17.07
N ARG A 124 -4.50 8.97 17.58
CA ARG A 124 -3.83 8.42 18.76
C ARG A 124 -4.70 8.66 20.00
N VAL A 125 -5.04 7.57 20.70
CA VAL A 125 -5.65 7.61 22.03
C VAL A 125 -4.58 7.23 23.06
N GLU A 126 -4.36 8.07 24.08
CA GLU A 126 -3.46 7.74 25.18
C GLU A 126 -3.93 6.46 25.90
N GLY A 127 -3.01 5.54 26.18
CA GLY A 127 -3.31 4.28 26.89
C GLY A 127 -3.74 3.09 26.01
N ARG A 128 -3.96 3.26 24.70
CA ARG A 128 -4.22 2.12 23.79
C ARG A 128 -2.90 1.42 23.42
N PRO A 129 -2.79 0.08 23.54
CA PRO A 129 -1.59 -0.65 23.10
C PRO A 129 -1.30 -0.35 21.62
N SER A 130 -0.03 -0.09 21.28
CA SER A 130 0.32 0.44 19.97
C SER A 130 0.19 -0.55 18.80
N ASP A 131 -0.02 -1.84 19.09
CA ASP A 131 0.28 -2.94 18.15
C ASP A 131 -0.90 -3.92 17.95
N GLN A 132 -2.08 -3.64 18.51
CA GLN A 132 -3.29 -4.43 18.25
C GLN A 132 -4.26 -3.60 17.40
N TYR A 133 -4.43 -4.00 16.15
CA TYR A 133 -5.40 -3.39 15.25
C TYR A 133 -6.44 -4.42 14.89
N GLU A 134 -7.70 -4.11 15.20
CA GLU A 134 -8.83 -5.02 15.02
C GLU A 134 -9.22 -5.22 13.55
N GLY A 135 -8.51 -4.55 12.61
CA GLY A 135 -8.78 -4.64 11.17
C GLY A 135 -10.15 -4.07 10.78
N VAL A 136 -10.84 -3.39 11.69
CA VAL A 136 -12.13 -2.73 11.43
C VAL A 136 -11.92 -1.23 11.50
N TYR A 137 -12.27 -0.53 10.42
CA TYR A 137 -12.12 0.91 10.27
C TYR A 137 -13.50 1.52 10.10
N GLU A 138 -13.95 2.25 11.12
CA GLU A 138 -15.23 2.96 11.14
C GLU A 138 -14.97 4.46 11.22
N GLY A 139 -15.56 5.23 10.31
CA GLY A 139 -15.30 6.67 10.24
C GLY A 139 -15.74 7.33 8.95
N ARG A 140 -15.27 8.56 8.72
CA ARG A 140 -15.57 9.32 7.51
C ARG A 140 -14.63 8.90 6.37
N MET A 141 -15.21 8.44 5.27
CA MET A 141 -14.48 8.14 4.04
C MET A 141 -14.23 9.42 3.24
N ARG A 142 -12.98 9.66 2.85
CA ARG A 142 -12.58 10.81 2.04
C ARG A 142 -11.71 10.37 0.89
N ARG A 143 -11.78 11.09 -0.23
CA ARG A 143 -10.84 10.88 -1.33
C ARG A 143 -9.44 11.31 -0.90
N LEU A 144 -8.42 10.58 -1.33
CA LEU A 144 -7.03 10.92 -1.03
C LEU A 144 -6.65 12.29 -1.61
N ALA A 145 -7.09 12.59 -2.84
CA ALA A 145 -6.92 13.90 -3.47
C ALA A 145 -7.44 15.08 -2.62
N ASP A 146 -8.46 14.84 -1.78
CA ASP A 146 -9.12 15.88 -0.99
C ASP A 146 -8.54 16.01 0.43
N THR A 147 -7.48 15.26 0.76
CA THR A 147 -6.78 15.38 2.04
C THR A 147 -5.47 16.15 1.90
N ARG A 148 -5.19 16.99 2.90
CA ARG A 148 -3.90 17.70 3.03
C ARG A 148 -2.72 16.76 3.24
N MET A 149 -2.99 15.50 3.60
CA MET A 149 -1.96 14.51 3.84
C MET A 149 -1.37 13.94 2.53
N LEU A 150 -2.08 14.01 1.39
CA LEU A 150 -1.69 13.29 0.17
C LEU A 150 -0.21 13.49 -0.23
N PRO A 151 0.33 14.73 -0.36
CA PRO A 151 1.71 14.91 -0.77
C PRO A 151 2.72 14.25 0.19
N TRP A 152 2.40 14.22 1.48
CA TRP A 152 3.23 13.56 2.48
C TRP A 152 3.09 12.03 2.41
N ILE A 153 1.89 11.51 2.14
CA ILE A 153 1.67 10.06 1.96
C ILE A 153 2.46 9.58 0.75
N GLU A 154 2.36 10.28 -0.39
CA GLU A 154 3.11 9.99 -1.60
C GLU A 154 4.62 9.94 -1.33
N GLN A 155 5.16 10.96 -0.68
CA GLN A 155 6.58 11.02 -0.34
C GLN A 155 6.99 9.88 0.60
N TYR A 156 6.24 9.67 1.69
CA TYR A 156 6.56 8.63 2.67
C TYR A 156 6.60 7.22 2.04
N TYR A 157 5.60 6.88 1.24
CA TYR A 157 5.52 5.56 0.60
C TYR A 157 6.53 5.37 -0.54
N ALA A 158 6.88 6.46 -1.24
CA ALA A 158 7.99 6.44 -2.20
C ALA A 158 9.34 6.20 -1.50
N ASP A 159 9.59 6.85 -0.36
CA ASP A 159 10.86 6.75 0.38
C ASP A 159 11.09 5.35 0.96
N ILE A 160 10.05 4.67 1.44
CA ILE A 160 10.17 3.30 1.97
C ILE A 160 10.21 2.22 0.86
N GLY A 161 9.85 2.57 -0.38
CA GLY A 161 9.96 1.69 -1.54
C GLY A 161 9.11 0.41 -1.45
N LEU A 162 7.86 0.51 -1.01
CA LEU A 162 6.97 -0.67 -0.96
C LEU A 162 6.75 -1.24 -2.36
N SER A 163 6.70 -2.58 -2.42
CA SER A 163 6.37 -3.29 -3.65
C SER A 163 5.35 -4.38 -3.40
N ARG A 164 4.41 -4.53 -4.33
CA ARG A 164 3.52 -5.67 -4.43
C ARG A 164 4.21 -6.75 -5.24
N ILE A 165 4.14 -7.98 -4.74
CA ILE A 165 4.59 -9.17 -5.44
C ILE A 165 3.35 -9.92 -5.91
N VAL A 166 3.25 -10.13 -7.22
CA VAL A 166 2.18 -10.90 -7.85
C VAL A 166 2.78 -12.17 -8.43
N THR A 167 2.28 -13.33 -8.00
CA THR A 167 2.76 -14.63 -8.49
C THR A 167 1.87 -15.13 -9.63
N ALA A 168 2.51 -15.62 -10.69
CA ALA A 168 1.87 -16.20 -11.86
C ALA A 168 2.62 -17.45 -12.32
N SER A 169 1.93 -18.27 -13.12
CA SER A 169 2.52 -19.45 -13.74
C SER A 169 3.35 -19.08 -14.98
N ALA A 170 4.24 -19.99 -15.38
CA ALA A 170 4.99 -19.85 -16.63
C ALA A 170 4.08 -19.76 -17.85
N SER A 171 2.95 -20.50 -17.86
CA SER A 171 1.98 -20.46 -18.96
C SER A 171 1.26 -19.11 -19.06
N ALA A 172 0.96 -18.48 -17.93
CA ALA A 172 0.36 -17.14 -17.91
C ALA A 172 1.34 -16.09 -18.45
N LEU A 173 2.63 -16.19 -18.09
CA LEU A 173 3.66 -15.34 -18.68
C LEU A 173 3.83 -15.59 -20.19
N ASP A 174 3.87 -16.85 -20.62
CA ASP A 174 3.99 -17.20 -22.04
C ASP A 174 2.82 -16.63 -22.87
N ALA A 175 1.59 -16.71 -22.34
CA ALA A 175 0.41 -16.11 -22.96
C ALA A 175 0.50 -14.59 -23.00
N ALA A 176 0.93 -13.95 -21.90
CA ALA A 176 1.09 -12.49 -21.82
C ALA A 176 2.11 -11.96 -22.84
N LEU A 177 3.24 -12.66 -23.02
CA LEU A 177 4.29 -12.30 -23.97
C LEU A 177 3.87 -12.48 -25.44
N GLN A 178 2.91 -13.37 -25.72
CA GLN A 178 2.36 -13.58 -27.06
C GLN A 178 1.16 -12.68 -27.37
N GLY A 179 0.48 -12.18 -26.34
CA GLY A 179 -0.74 -11.40 -26.44
C GLY A 179 -0.52 -9.90 -26.29
N ASP A 180 -1.43 -9.26 -25.57
CA ASP A 180 -1.47 -7.82 -25.33
C ASP A 180 -0.68 -7.38 -24.07
N GLY A 181 0.08 -8.30 -23.47
CA GLY A 181 0.78 -8.12 -22.21
C GLY A 181 -0.09 -8.38 -20.97
N SER A 182 -1.33 -8.87 -21.12
CA SER A 182 -2.17 -9.24 -19.98
C SER A 182 -1.70 -10.55 -19.34
N LEU A 183 -1.34 -10.49 -18.06
CA LEU A 183 -0.91 -11.60 -17.22
C LEU A 183 -1.95 -11.83 -16.14
N THR A 184 -2.50 -13.04 -16.10
CA THR A 184 -3.38 -13.49 -15.01
C THR A 184 -2.54 -14.18 -13.95
N SER A 185 -2.58 -13.67 -12.72
CA SER A 185 -1.90 -14.27 -11.57
C SER A 185 -2.65 -15.46 -10.99
N GLU A 186 -1.99 -16.18 -10.09
CA GLU A 186 -2.58 -17.34 -9.40
C GLU A 186 -3.76 -16.97 -8.50
N ASP A 187 -3.79 -15.73 -7.98
CA ASP A 187 -4.91 -15.19 -7.18
C ASP A 187 -6.07 -14.64 -8.05
N GLY A 188 -5.97 -14.76 -9.38
CA GLY A 188 -6.98 -14.29 -10.33
C GLY A 188 -6.90 -12.79 -10.66
N THR A 189 -5.90 -12.07 -10.15
CA THR A 189 -5.64 -10.68 -10.54
C THR A 189 -5.17 -10.61 -12.00
N ASN A 190 -5.80 -9.76 -12.80
CA ASN A 190 -5.31 -9.46 -14.14
C ASN A 190 -4.41 -8.23 -14.10
N LEU A 191 -3.21 -8.40 -14.65
CA LEU A 191 -2.13 -7.44 -14.59
C LEU A 191 -1.60 -7.20 -15.99
N ARG A 192 -1.62 -5.96 -16.48
CA ARG A 192 -0.99 -5.65 -17.77
C ARG A 192 0.49 -5.37 -17.59
N LEU A 193 1.36 -6.26 -18.05
CA LEU A 193 2.81 -6.10 -18.01
C LEU A 193 3.26 -4.86 -18.77
N THR A 194 4.17 -4.10 -18.16
CA THR A 194 4.86 -2.98 -18.81
C THR A 194 6.31 -3.34 -19.11
N PRO A 195 6.96 -2.70 -20.12
CA PRO A 195 8.36 -2.98 -20.47
C PRO A 195 9.35 -2.85 -19.29
N ASP A 196 9.05 -1.96 -18.33
CA ASP A 196 9.91 -1.69 -17.17
C ASP A 196 9.60 -2.56 -15.95
N ASP A 197 8.56 -3.40 -15.99
CA ASP A 197 8.24 -4.29 -14.87
C ASP A 197 9.38 -5.30 -14.63
N GLU A 198 9.72 -5.51 -13.36
CA GLU A 198 10.69 -6.54 -12.94
C GLU A 198 9.98 -7.88 -12.69
N LEU A 199 10.47 -8.92 -13.36
CA LEU A 199 10.06 -10.30 -13.20
C LEU A 199 11.15 -11.08 -12.46
N SER A 200 10.81 -11.72 -11.35
CA SER A 200 11.64 -12.76 -10.74
C SER A 200 11.21 -14.12 -11.26
N LEU A 201 12.04 -14.74 -12.09
CA LEU A 201 11.84 -16.05 -12.67
C LEU A 201 12.50 -17.10 -11.78
N VAL A 202 11.69 -17.93 -11.13
CA VAL A 202 12.19 -19.07 -10.34
C VAL A 202 12.28 -20.29 -11.24
N ILE A 203 13.51 -20.74 -11.48
CA ILE A 203 13.82 -21.74 -12.49
C ILE A 203 14.36 -22.99 -11.79
N SER A 204 13.76 -24.13 -12.11
CA SER A 204 14.24 -25.45 -11.69
C SER A 204 15.45 -25.81 -12.54
N GLN A 205 16.54 -26.22 -11.91
CA GLN A 205 17.73 -26.67 -12.62
C GLN A 205 17.70 -28.21 -12.74
N PRO A 206 18.16 -28.77 -13.87
CA PRO A 206 18.24 -30.22 -14.03
C PRO A 206 19.29 -30.84 -13.10
N ASP A 207 20.31 -30.05 -12.73
CA ASP A 207 21.39 -30.48 -11.86
C ASP A 207 21.02 -30.29 -10.38
N VAL A 208 21.56 -31.13 -9.51
CA VAL A 208 21.36 -31.05 -8.06
C VAL A 208 22.61 -30.56 -7.37
N ARG A 209 22.43 -29.85 -6.25
CA ARG A 209 23.53 -29.46 -5.37
C ARG A 209 23.80 -30.59 -4.39
N LEU A 210 25.01 -31.14 -4.43
CA LEU A 210 25.52 -32.08 -3.45
C LEU A 210 26.33 -31.31 -2.41
N GLN A 211 26.00 -31.47 -1.14
CA GLN A 211 26.81 -30.95 -0.03
C GLN A 211 27.33 -32.11 0.79
N LEU A 212 28.65 -32.21 0.91
CA LEU A 212 29.35 -33.28 1.61
C LEU A 212 30.06 -32.70 2.84
N GLY A 213 29.59 -33.06 4.03
CA GLY A 213 30.06 -32.54 5.30
C GLY A 213 31.54 -32.86 5.55
N ARG A 214 32.34 -31.85 5.90
CA ARG A 214 33.80 -31.98 6.09
C ARG A 214 34.20 -32.84 7.28
N LYS A 215 33.30 -33.09 8.25
CA LYS A 215 33.60 -34.05 9.34
C LYS A 215 33.51 -35.49 8.86
N SER A 216 32.60 -35.76 7.93
CA SER A 216 32.43 -37.07 7.30
C SER A 216 33.36 -37.30 6.12
N PHE A 217 33.74 -36.22 5.42
CA PHE A 217 34.68 -36.20 4.32
C PHE A 217 35.83 -35.24 4.66
N PRO A 218 36.87 -35.68 5.40
CA PRO A 218 37.91 -34.76 5.92
C PRO A 218 38.76 -34.09 4.85
N ARG A 219 38.78 -34.64 3.63
CA ARG A 219 39.59 -34.16 2.52
C ARG A 219 38.74 -34.00 1.27
N ARG A 220 39.00 -32.92 0.53
CA ARG A 220 38.37 -32.61 -0.75
C ARG A 220 38.44 -33.78 -1.74
N ALA A 221 39.58 -34.46 -1.80
CA ALA A 221 39.78 -35.64 -2.66
C ALA A 221 38.82 -36.79 -2.32
N LEU A 222 38.54 -37.06 -1.04
CA LEU A 222 37.61 -38.11 -0.63
C LEU A 222 36.16 -37.74 -0.98
N ALA A 223 35.79 -36.47 -0.81
CA ALA A 223 34.48 -35.98 -1.23
C ALA A 223 34.29 -36.11 -2.74
N ARG A 224 35.31 -35.73 -3.53
CA ARG A 224 35.32 -35.89 -4.99
C ARG A 224 35.21 -37.36 -5.40
N GLU A 225 35.96 -38.25 -4.76
CA GLU A 225 35.91 -39.70 -5.04
C GLU A 225 34.52 -40.27 -4.77
N ALA A 226 33.88 -39.88 -3.66
CA ALA A 226 32.52 -40.30 -3.33
C ALA A 226 31.48 -39.81 -4.36
N VAL A 227 31.62 -38.57 -4.85
CA VAL A 227 30.75 -38.04 -5.91
C VAL A 227 31.03 -38.77 -7.24
N ALA A 228 32.29 -39.01 -7.59
CA ALA A 228 32.66 -39.75 -8.79
C ALA A 228 32.13 -41.20 -8.78
N ALA A 229 32.06 -41.84 -7.61
CA ALA A 229 31.51 -43.18 -7.43
C ALA A 229 30.01 -43.28 -7.72
N LEU A 230 29.29 -42.15 -7.81
CA LEU A 230 27.91 -42.14 -8.29
C LEU A 230 27.81 -42.43 -9.80
N GLY A 231 28.91 -42.31 -10.55
CA GLY A 231 28.94 -42.58 -11.99
C GLY A 231 28.13 -41.57 -12.81
N VAL A 232 27.92 -40.36 -12.30
CA VAL A 232 27.17 -39.30 -12.97
C VAL A 232 28.04 -38.09 -13.30
N PRO A 233 27.73 -37.34 -14.37
CA PRO A 233 28.42 -36.09 -14.66
C PRO A 233 28.28 -35.10 -13.50
N PHE A 234 29.41 -34.50 -13.11
CA PHE A 234 29.44 -33.52 -12.03
C PHE A 234 30.39 -32.36 -12.32
N TYR A 235 30.14 -31.25 -11.64
CA TYR A 235 30.98 -30.07 -11.58
C TYR A 235 31.46 -29.85 -10.15
N GLU A 236 32.73 -29.48 -10.04
CA GLU A 236 33.38 -29.12 -8.80
C GLU A 236 33.93 -27.69 -8.92
N PRO A 237 33.48 -26.74 -8.08
CA PRO A 237 34.06 -25.40 -8.06
C PRO A 237 35.54 -25.42 -7.73
N GLU A 238 36.28 -24.50 -8.34
CA GLU A 238 37.69 -24.29 -8.03
C GLU A 238 37.88 -23.87 -6.57
N GLU A 239 37.07 -22.90 -6.12
CA GLU A 239 37.07 -22.37 -4.75
C GLU A 239 35.96 -23.01 -3.90
N GLN A 240 36.31 -23.47 -2.69
CA GLN A 240 35.38 -24.07 -1.74
C GLN A 240 35.68 -23.62 -0.32
N ASP A 241 35.28 -22.39 0.00
CA ASP A 241 35.64 -21.73 1.27
C ASP A 241 34.68 -22.07 2.42
N ASN A 242 33.60 -22.80 2.14
CA ASN A 242 32.66 -23.20 3.17
C ASN A 242 33.34 -24.12 4.20
N ALA A 243 33.42 -23.67 5.45
CA ALA A 243 34.08 -24.40 6.53
C ALA A 243 33.38 -25.70 6.95
N LYS A 244 32.13 -25.93 6.53
CA LYS A 244 31.30 -27.06 6.98
C LYS A 244 31.22 -28.19 5.96
N PHE A 245 31.16 -27.88 4.68
CA PHE A 245 30.97 -28.89 3.63
C PHE A 245 31.73 -28.55 2.35
N TYR A 246 31.96 -29.57 1.54
CA TYR A 246 32.30 -29.43 0.13
C TYR A 246 31.02 -29.38 -0.71
N GLN A 247 31.02 -28.61 -1.79
CA GLN A 247 29.88 -28.43 -2.67
C GLN A 247 30.20 -28.90 -4.09
N PHE A 248 29.30 -29.69 -4.65
CA PHE A 248 29.36 -30.17 -6.04
C PHE A 248 27.99 -29.97 -6.69
N TRP A 249 27.97 -29.98 -8.02
CA TRP A 249 26.74 -30.05 -8.80
C TRP A 249 26.79 -31.34 -9.62
N ALA A 250 25.70 -32.08 -9.66
CA ALA A 250 25.65 -33.34 -10.39
C ALA A 250 24.34 -33.47 -11.18
N ARG A 251 24.41 -34.14 -12.34
CA ARG A 251 23.21 -34.42 -13.16
C ARG A 251 22.56 -35.70 -12.66
N LEU A 252 21.56 -35.55 -11.78
CA LEU A 252 20.84 -36.65 -11.16
C LEU A 252 19.33 -36.57 -11.43
N PRO A 253 18.76 -37.56 -12.16
CA PRO A 253 17.32 -37.74 -12.30
C PRO A 253 16.60 -37.77 -10.94
N ALA A 254 15.37 -37.26 -10.88
CA ALA A 254 14.66 -37.07 -9.61
C ALA A 254 14.48 -38.36 -8.80
N ASP A 255 14.22 -39.46 -9.50
CA ASP A 255 14.09 -40.83 -8.99
C ASP A 255 15.41 -41.44 -8.50
N ALA A 256 16.54 -41.01 -9.05
CA ALA A 256 17.88 -41.48 -8.63
C ALA A 256 18.42 -40.75 -7.37
N ARG A 257 17.85 -39.59 -7.01
CA ARG A 257 18.35 -38.75 -5.89
C ARG A 257 18.34 -39.46 -4.52
N PRO A 258 17.30 -40.21 -4.12
CA PRO A 258 17.31 -40.92 -2.84
C PRO A 258 18.41 -41.99 -2.78
N ALA A 259 18.61 -42.75 -3.85
CA ALA A 259 19.65 -43.77 -3.94
C ALA A 259 21.05 -43.13 -3.89
N ALA A 260 21.28 -42.04 -4.63
CA ALA A 260 22.53 -41.29 -4.56
C ALA A 260 22.81 -40.76 -3.14
N LYS A 261 21.80 -40.21 -2.45
CA LYS A 261 21.93 -39.79 -1.05
C LYS A 261 22.31 -40.95 -0.15
N GLN A 262 21.66 -42.11 -0.29
CA GLN A 262 21.96 -43.30 0.50
C GLN A 262 23.39 -43.78 0.25
N GLN A 263 23.81 -43.88 -1.02
CA GLN A 263 25.16 -44.28 -1.40
C GLN A 263 26.21 -43.34 -0.80
N LEU A 264 26.02 -42.01 -0.92
CA LEU A 264 26.95 -41.03 -0.36
C LEU A 264 27.05 -41.08 1.17
N ASN A 265 26.03 -41.58 1.87
CA ASN A 265 26.02 -41.67 3.34
C ASN A 265 26.35 -43.08 3.86
N THR A 266 26.62 -44.05 2.98
CA THR A 266 26.87 -45.43 3.38
C THR A 266 28.19 -45.54 4.14
N GLY A 267 28.14 -46.08 5.37
CA GLY A 267 29.32 -46.26 6.22
C GLY A 267 29.84 -44.96 6.87
N ILE A 268 29.05 -43.89 6.87
CA ILE A 268 29.42 -42.59 7.43
C ILE A 268 28.68 -42.34 8.74
N GLU A 269 29.40 -41.82 9.74
CA GLU A 269 28.80 -41.32 10.97
C GLU A 269 28.02 -40.02 10.71
N LEU A 270 26.73 -40.04 11.03
CA LEU A 270 25.85 -38.89 10.95
C LEU A 270 25.97 -38.04 12.22
N ALA A 271 25.49 -36.79 12.16
CA ALA A 271 25.51 -35.92 13.32
C ALA A 271 24.77 -36.56 14.52
N PRO A 272 25.28 -36.41 15.76
CA PRO A 272 24.60 -36.89 16.97
C PRO A 272 23.17 -36.36 17.08
N GLU A 273 22.24 -37.17 17.58
CA GLU A 273 20.88 -36.72 17.89
C GLU A 273 20.91 -35.51 18.84
N GLY A 274 20.08 -34.50 18.56
CA GLY A 274 20.03 -33.25 19.33
C GLY A 274 21.04 -32.17 18.91
N SER A 275 21.84 -32.41 17.87
CA SER A 275 22.69 -31.38 17.27
C SER A 275 21.84 -30.27 16.61
N ASP A 276 22.34 -29.03 16.61
CA ASP A 276 21.68 -27.95 15.88
C ASP A 276 21.82 -28.11 14.36
N GLY A 277 20.94 -27.45 13.59
CA GLY A 277 20.98 -27.53 12.12
C GLY A 277 22.32 -27.08 11.52
N ALA A 278 23.06 -26.23 12.24
CA ALA A 278 24.39 -25.76 11.88
C ALA A 278 25.47 -26.85 11.98
N ALA A 279 25.39 -27.74 12.98
CA ALA A 279 26.25 -28.90 13.13
C ALA A 279 25.87 -30.02 12.15
N HIS A 280 24.57 -30.20 11.84
CA HIS A 280 24.11 -31.19 10.86
C HIS A 280 24.73 -31.00 9.46
N ALA A 281 24.97 -29.76 9.02
CA ALA A 281 25.58 -29.48 7.72
C ALA A 281 27.05 -29.95 7.60
N ALA A 282 27.73 -30.25 8.72
CA ALA A 282 29.11 -30.70 8.72
C ALA A 282 29.26 -32.24 8.62
N TYR A 283 28.16 -32.99 8.72
CA TYR A 283 28.14 -34.45 8.68
C TYR A 283 27.31 -34.97 7.49
N GLY A 284 27.70 -36.15 7.00
CA GLY A 284 27.02 -36.86 5.93
C GLY A 284 27.06 -36.12 4.59
N ALA A 285 26.14 -36.50 3.72
CA ALA A 285 25.91 -35.88 2.42
C ALA A 285 24.42 -35.58 2.23
N VAL A 286 24.12 -34.44 1.62
CA VAL A 286 22.75 -34.08 1.23
C VAL A 286 22.68 -33.79 -0.27
N VAL A 287 21.57 -34.22 -0.86
CA VAL A 287 21.23 -34.00 -2.27
C VAL A 287 20.08 -33.00 -2.28
N LEU A 288 20.33 -31.79 -2.77
CA LEU A 288 19.36 -30.70 -2.79
C LEU A 288 18.99 -30.36 -4.23
N PRO A 289 17.69 -30.26 -4.59
CA PRO A 289 17.31 -29.73 -5.89
C PRO A 289 17.87 -28.31 -6.02
N ALA A 290 18.48 -27.99 -7.17
CA ALA A 290 18.94 -26.65 -7.43
C ALA A 290 17.83 -25.84 -8.10
N SER A 291 17.70 -24.59 -7.66
CA SER A 291 16.86 -23.58 -8.30
C SER A 291 17.65 -22.30 -8.42
N ALA A 292 17.43 -21.57 -9.50
CA ALA A 292 17.99 -20.24 -9.71
C ALA A 292 16.85 -19.22 -9.80
N THR A 293 17.04 -18.05 -9.23
CA THR A 293 16.10 -16.93 -9.39
C THR A 293 16.77 -15.84 -10.20
N PHE A 294 16.19 -15.51 -11.35
CA PHE A 294 16.68 -14.42 -12.20
C PHE A 294 15.70 -13.26 -12.14
N VAL A 295 16.22 -12.07 -11.84
CA VAL A 295 15.43 -10.83 -11.89
C VAL A 295 15.70 -10.17 -13.25
N VAL A 296 14.66 -10.05 -14.07
CA VAL A 296 14.75 -9.54 -15.45
C VAL A 296 13.66 -8.51 -15.69
N LYS A 297 13.93 -7.49 -16.50
CA LYS A 297 12.87 -6.61 -16.98
C LYS A 297 12.07 -7.28 -18.10
N VAL A 298 10.79 -6.96 -18.22
CA VAL A 298 9.94 -7.48 -19.31
C VAL A 298 10.53 -7.15 -20.68
N GLN A 299 11.05 -5.94 -20.90
CA GLN A 299 11.64 -5.54 -22.18
C GLN A 299 12.86 -6.36 -22.60
N ASP A 300 13.58 -6.91 -21.63
CA ASP A 300 14.80 -7.71 -21.85
C ASP A 300 14.48 -9.19 -22.04
N LEU A 301 13.22 -9.58 -21.78
CA LEU A 301 12.72 -10.94 -21.89
C LEU A 301 12.19 -11.20 -23.31
N GLN A 302 12.72 -12.22 -23.97
CA GLN A 302 12.33 -12.63 -25.30
C GLN A 302 11.87 -14.08 -25.29
N ARG A 303 10.81 -14.37 -26.06
CA ARG A 303 10.38 -15.73 -26.33
C ARG A 303 11.10 -16.27 -27.56
N SER A 304 11.75 -17.43 -27.41
CA SER A 304 12.51 -18.12 -28.46
C SER A 304 12.03 -19.57 -28.53
N GLY A 305 10.97 -19.81 -29.31
CA GLY A 305 10.29 -21.10 -29.37
C GLY A 305 9.61 -21.45 -28.05
N ASP A 306 10.04 -22.55 -27.42
CA ASP A 306 9.58 -23.05 -26.13
C ASP A 306 10.42 -22.56 -24.93
N ALA A 307 11.30 -21.57 -25.16
CA ALA A 307 12.20 -21.03 -24.17
C ALA A 307 12.06 -19.51 -24.01
N LEU A 308 12.43 -19.04 -22.83
CA LEU A 308 12.69 -17.64 -22.52
C LEU A 308 14.18 -17.35 -22.66
N GLU A 309 14.50 -16.20 -23.26
CA GLU A 309 15.85 -15.71 -23.42
C GLU A 309 15.98 -14.28 -22.88
N PHE A 310 17.05 -14.01 -22.14
CA PHE A 310 17.32 -12.69 -21.57
C PHE A 310 18.82 -12.45 -21.37
N PRO A 311 19.29 -11.20 -21.35
CA PRO A 311 20.70 -10.88 -21.10
C PRO A 311 21.13 -11.31 -19.69
N ARG A 312 22.34 -11.86 -19.59
CA ARG A 312 22.98 -12.24 -18.34
C ARG A 312 23.79 -11.07 -17.80
N THR A 313 23.64 -10.76 -16.52
CA THR A 313 24.49 -9.80 -15.81
C THR A 313 25.39 -10.50 -14.78
N PRO A 314 26.54 -9.91 -14.40
CA PRO A 314 27.42 -10.48 -13.38
C PRO A 314 26.78 -10.64 -11.99
N ALA A 315 25.72 -9.86 -11.71
CA ALA A 315 24.98 -9.93 -10.45
C ALA A 315 23.98 -11.10 -10.39
N MET A 316 23.68 -11.74 -11.53
CA MET A 316 22.78 -12.89 -11.60
C MET A 316 23.45 -14.17 -11.11
N PRO A 317 22.68 -15.15 -10.59
CA PRO A 317 23.23 -16.47 -10.28
C PRO A 317 23.74 -17.17 -11.55
N PRO A 318 24.56 -18.24 -11.40
CA PRO A 318 25.00 -19.05 -12.52
C PRO A 318 23.83 -19.59 -13.35
N ALA A 319 23.97 -19.59 -14.68
CA ALA A 319 22.95 -20.03 -15.64
C ALA A 319 22.75 -21.56 -15.73
N GLY A 320 23.25 -22.31 -14.74
CA GLY A 320 23.32 -23.78 -14.75
C GLY A 320 24.58 -24.31 -15.43
N PHE A 321 24.52 -25.59 -15.83
CA PHE A 321 25.64 -26.32 -16.40
C PHE A 321 25.26 -27.00 -17.73
N ASP A 322 26.21 -27.00 -18.66
CA ASP A 322 26.13 -27.79 -19.88
C ASP A 322 26.92 -29.09 -19.71
N LEU A 323 26.45 -30.14 -20.38
CA LEU A 323 27.14 -31.43 -20.39
C LEU A 323 28.17 -31.41 -21.52
N GLN A 324 29.45 -31.54 -21.18
CA GLN A 324 30.55 -31.68 -22.13
C GLN A 324 31.24 -33.03 -21.89
N GLY A 325 30.90 -34.03 -22.70
CA GLY A 325 31.29 -35.42 -22.43
C GLY A 325 30.67 -35.89 -21.10
N ASP A 326 31.53 -36.33 -20.18
CA ASP A 326 31.12 -36.82 -18.85
C ASP A 326 31.24 -35.76 -17.74
N ALA A 327 31.51 -34.49 -18.09
CA ALA A 327 31.67 -33.41 -17.13
C ALA A 327 30.57 -32.36 -17.28
N LEU A 328 30.18 -31.77 -16.15
CA LEU A 328 29.37 -30.56 -16.14
C LEU A 328 30.30 -29.34 -16.20
N VAL A 329 30.03 -28.44 -17.13
CA VAL A 329 30.77 -27.18 -17.31
C VAL A 329 29.80 -26.02 -17.11
N PRO A 330 30.16 -24.97 -16.33
CA PRO A 330 29.29 -23.81 -16.16
C PRO A 330 28.89 -23.22 -17.51
N ARG A 331 27.59 -22.96 -17.69
CA ARG A 331 27.10 -22.37 -18.93
C ARG A 331 27.71 -20.98 -19.12
N ALA A 332 28.40 -20.80 -20.24
CA ALA A 332 28.98 -19.53 -20.66
C ALA A 332 28.02 -18.78 -21.59
N GLY A 333 28.21 -17.47 -21.71
CA GLY A 333 27.41 -16.60 -22.59
C GLY A 333 26.89 -15.35 -21.91
N ASP A 334 26.56 -14.37 -22.74
CA ASP A 334 25.95 -13.09 -22.40
C ASP A 334 24.42 -13.16 -22.35
N ARG A 335 23.83 -14.29 -22.73
CA ARG A 335 22.39 -14.57 -22.66
C ARG A 335 22.11 -15.85 -21.89
N VAL A 336 21.03 -15.84 -21.13
CA VAL A 336 20.47 -17.04 -20.49
C VAL A 336 19.28 -17.49 -21.33
N ARG A 337 19.26 -18.78 -21.68
CA ARG A 337 18.12 -19.45 -22.31
C ARG A 337 17.54 -20.48 -21.35
N VAL A 338 16.24 -20.42 -21.11
CA VAL A 338 15.54 -21.27 -20.15
C VAL A 338 14.28 -21.84 -20.78
N PRO A 339 14.13 -23.17 -20.87
CA PRO A 339 12.87 -23.78 -21.29
C PRO A 339 11.70 -23.33 -20.40
N LEU A 340 10.56 -23.00 -20.99
CA LEU A 340 9.36 -22.59 -20.24
C LEU A 340 8.91 -23.66 -19.24
N ALA A 341 9.13 -24.93 -19.57
CA ALA A 341 8.84 -26.07 -18.69
C ALA A 341 9.66 -26.06 -17.38
N ASP A 342 10.83 -25.42 -17.38
CA ASP A 342 11.70 -25.33 -16.21
C ASP A 342 11.37 -24.11 -15.32
N VAL A 343 10.55 -23.18 -15.82
CA VAL A 343 10.09 -22.01 -15.06
C VAL A 343 8.99 -22.46 -14.09
N ARG A 344 9.33 -22.51 -12.80
CA ARG A 344 8.42 -22.97 -11.74
C ARG A 344 7.41 -21.90 -11.34
N SER A 345 7.86 -20.66 -11.23
CA SER A 345 7.01 -19.54 -10.86
C SER A 345 7.57 -18.24 -11.40
N VAL A 346 6.67 -17.33 -11.74
CA VAL A 346 6.98 -15.96 -12.17
C VAL A 346 6.44 -15.03 -11.12
N MET A 347 7.29 -14.17 -10.56
CA MET A 347 6.88 -13.18 -9.58
C MET A 347 7.07 -11.79 -10.19
N VAL A 348 5.98 -11.05 -10.38
CA VAL A 348 6.03 -9.67 -10.85
C VAL A 348 6.16 -8.77 -9.63
N LYS A 349 7.23 -7.98 -9.58
CA LYS A 349 7.44 -6.98 -8.53
C LYS A 349 7.03 -5.62 -9.07
N ARG A 350 6.04 -4.99 -8.44
CA ARG A 350 5.62 -3.63 -8.80
C ARG A 350 5.74 -2.68 -7.62
N PRO A 351 6.25 -1.46 -7.82
CA PRO A 351 6.18 -0.44 -6.79
C PRO A 351 4.70 -0.15 -6.48
N ILE A 352 4.38 -0.04 -5.20
CA ILE A 352 3.05 0.45 -4.77
C ILE A 352 3.10 1.97 -4.83
N THR A 353 2.33 2.55 -5.74
CA THR A 353 2.13 4.00 -5.82
C THR A 353 0.83 4.38 -5.13
N VAL A 354 0.86 5.49 -4.40
CA VAL A 354 -0.35 6.06 -3.81
C VAL A 354 -1.27 6.54 -4.93
N ASP A 355 -2.52 6.09 -4.95
CA ASP A 355 -3.52 6.52 -5.93
C ASP A 355 -4.30 7.72 -5.37
N PRO A 356 -4.19 8.93 -5.95
CA PRO A 356 -4.97 10.09 -5.50
C PRO A 356 -6.49 9.88 -5.56
N ASN A 357 -6.97 8.99 -6.42
CA ASN A 357 -8.39 8.67 -6.52
C ASN A 357 -8.87 7.65 -5.48
N GLY A 358 -7.93 7.04 -4.75
CA GLY A 358 -8.23 6.14 -3.64
C GLY A 358 -8.84 6.87 -2.43
N TYR A 359 -9.04 6.11 -1.36
CA TYR A 359 -9.74 6.57 -0.17
C TYR A 359 -8.90 6.49 1.09
N ILE A 360 -9.23 7.40 2.00
CA ILE A 360 -8.78 7.40 3.39
C ILE A 360 -9.98 7.46 4.33
N ILE A 361 -10.02 6.54 5.29
CA ILE A 361 -11.03 6.53 6.35
C ILE A 361 -10.44 7.28 7.54
N ASN A 362 -11.03 8.42 7.88
CA ASN A 362 -10.74 9.11 9.13
C ASN A 362 -11.49 8.41 10.25
N VAL A 363 -10.78 7.52 10.96
CA VAL A 363 -11.37 6.65 11.97
C VAL A 363 -11.87 7.48 13.16
N ASP A 364 -13.00 7.06 13.72
CA ASP A 364 -13.72 7.73 14.82
C ASP A 364 -14.30 9.12 14.47
N GLU A 365 -14.25 9.55 13.20
CA GLU A 365 -14.97 10.74 12.72
C GLU A 365 -16.43 10.35 12.47
N ARG A 366 -17.35 10.77 13.36
CA ARG A 366 -18.79 10.49 13.29
C ARG A 366 -19.57 11.72 12.82
N PRO A 367 -20.72 11.59 12.13
CA PRO A 367 -21.57 12.74 11.80
C PRO A 367 -21.88 13.61 13.03
N ALA A 368 -22.29 12.98 14.13
CA ALA A 368 -22.57 13.67 15.39
C ALA A 368 -21.38 14.37 16.06
N SER A 369 -20.12 14.14 15.66
CA SER A 369 -18.98 14.93 16.17
C SER A 369 -18.85 16.31 15.49
N HIS A 370 -19.55 16.57 14.38
CA HIS A 370 -19.47 17.82 13.62
C HIS A 370 -20.56 18.84 13.98
N ARG A 371 -21.06 18.84 15.22
CA ARG A 371 -22.16 19.74 15.67
C ARG A 371 -21.87 21.23 15.51
N SER A 372 -20.60 21.63 15.47
CA SER A 372 -20.19 23.02 15.22
C SER A 372 -20.30 23.43 13.75
N ALA A 373 -20.23 22.48 12.82
CA ALA A 373 -20.33 22.73 11.38
C ALA A 373 -21.61 23.47 10.97
N PRO A 374 -22.84 23.05 11.37
CA PRO A 374 -24.05 23.79 11.04
C PRO A 374 -24.07 25.19 11.66
N LEU A 375 -23.58 25.37 12.88
CA LEU A 375 -23.56 26.68 13.53
C LEU A 375 -22.67 27.66 12.78
N LEU A 376 -21.47 27.23 12.38
CA LEU A 376 -20.53 28.04 11.63
C LEU A 376 -21.03 28.31 10.21
N TRP A 377 -21.57 27.29 9.54
CA TRP A 377 -22.12 27.43 8.18
C TRP A 377 -23.32 28.39 8.14
N LEU A 378 -24.28 28.24 9.07
CA LEU A 378 -25.43 29.13 9.19
C LEU A 378 -25.02 30.56 9.57
N SER A 379 -23.99 30.72 10.40
CA SER A 379 -23.45 32.04 10.74
C SER A 379 -22.86 32.74 9.52
N ALA A 380 -22.06 32.03 8.72
CA ALA A 380 -21.54 32.54 7.46
C ALA A 380 -22.68 32.90 6.49
N LEU A 381 -23.70 32.04 6.40
CA LEU A 381 -24.88 32.25 5.55
C LEU A 381 -25.62 33.53 5.95
N LEU A 382 -25.88 33.72 7.24
CA LEU A 382 -26.55 34.91 7.77
C LEU A 382 -25.77 36.18 7.42
N VAL A 383 -24.44 36.17 7.59
CA VAL A 383 -23.58 37.31 7.24
C VAL A 383 -23.66 37.61 5.74
N VAL A 384 -23.60 36.60 4.88
CA VAL A 384 -23.73 36.78 3.42
C VAL A 384 -25.10 37.37 3.07
N LEU A 385 -26.18 36.83 3.62
CA LEU A 385 -27.55 37.29 3.37
C LEU A 385 -27.76 38.76 3.81
N LEU A 386 -27.26 39.14 4.99
CA LEU A 386 -27.36 40.53 5.48
C LEU A 386 -26.61 41.52 4.56
N ASN A 387 -25.45 41.12 4.03
CA ASN A 387 -24.69 41.97 3.10
C ASN A 387 -25.34 42.05 1.72
N LEU A 388 -25.94 40.97 1.22
CA LEU A 388 -26.74 40.97 -0.01
C LEU A 388 -27.96 41.90 0.12
N LEU A 389 -28.69 41.83 1.25
CA LEU A 389 -29.82 42.72 1.52
C LEU A 389 -29.39 44.18 1.61
N SER A 390 -28.25 44.47 2.26
CA SER A 390 -27.69 45.82 2.33
C SER A 390 -27.31 46.36 0.94
N LEU A 391 -26.72 45.53 0.09
CA LEU A 391 -26.36 45.91 -1.28
C LEU A 391 -27.61 46.16 -2.13
N GLY A 392 -28.62 45.29 -2.01
CA GLY A 392 -29.90 45.42 -2.70
C GLY A 392 -30.66 46.69 -2.28
N TYR A 393 -30.67 47.01 -0.98
CA TYR A 393 -31.25 48.27 -0.48
C TYR A 393 -30.51 49.48 -1.04
N HIS A 394 -29.18 49.49 -1.00
CA HIS A 394 -28.37 50.58 -1.55
C HIS A 394 -28.65 50.80 -3.05
N TRP A 395 -28.76 49.72 -3.81
CA TRP A 395 -29.08 49.78 -5.24
C TRP A 395 -30.49 50.30 -5.51
N ARG A 396 -31.47 49.88 -4.72
CA ARG A 396 -32.85 50.40 -4.79
C ARG A 396 -32.89 51.90 -4.50
N THR A 397 -32.22 52.37 -3.45
CA THR A 397 -32.15 53.80 -3.09
C THR A 397 -31.36 54.68 -4.05
N ARG A 398 -30.59 54.10 -4.98
CA ARG A 398 -29.92 54.85 -6.06
C ARG A 398 -30.77 54.98 -7.33
N ARG A 399 -31.83 54.17 -7.46
CA ARG A 399 -32.70 54.12 -8.65
C ARG A 399 -33.98 54.95 -8.48
N SER A 400 -34.46 55.07 -7.24
CA SER A 400 -35.45 56.06 -6.81
C SER A 400 -34.76 57.39 -6.54
#